data_AF-A0A8H4QKF2-F1
#
_entry.id   AF-A0A8H4QKF2-F1
#
_cell.length_a   1.000
_cell.length_b   1.000
_cell.length_c   1.000
_cell.angle_alpha   90.00
_cell.angle_beta   90.00
_cell.angle_gamma   90.00
#
_symmetry.space_group_name_H-M   'P 1'
#
loop_
_entity.id
_entity.type
_entity.pdbx_description
1 polymer ?
#
loop_
_entity_poly.entity_id
_entity_poly.type
_entity_poly.pdbx_seq_one_letter_code
_entity_poly.pdbx_strand_id
1 'polypeptide(L)'
;MKTKSANAQPVQRKHLLAIALLTAASLYLTWSIVSFAKDVRKLIELKSHPRRRHSYKPIDSYCMYPRIFSTRIPKLTVLQAFIGTDHPNRLPTEQKLVKLLAQESVHYDILSPEAQDEWLWTASAGDGHLRLGKDKRLFAVAMFHELHCLRTIRGVIAHGWNSITKERQNHILHCFNYLRQYVLCAADVTLEPGDFTKRNFTTERVGATHTCVDWQPAYEMMAEKWAEWDEFRVAHNIPWHEDAT
;
A
#
# COMPACT_ATOMS: atom_id res chain seq x y z
N MET A 1 34.33 56.16 55.87
CA MET A 1 34.12 54.78 56.36
C MET A 1 33.81 53.91 55.14
N LYS A 2 34.81 53.22 54.56
CA LYS A 2 34.63 52.40 53.33
C LYS A 2 34.20 50.98 53.73
N THR A 3 33.02 50.56 53.30
CA THR A 3 32.49 49.21 53.43
C THR A 3 33.30 48.24 52.55
N LYS A 4 33.99 47.27 53.17
CA LYS A 4 34.64 46.17 52.44
C LYS A 4 33.59 45.11 52.10
N SER A 5 33.27 45.02 50.80
CA SER A 5 32.56 43.88 50.22
C SER A 5 33.43 42.62 50.34
N ALA A 6 32.90 41.57 50.94
CA ALA A 6 33.58 40.28 51.11
C ALA A 6 33.64 39.55 49.76
N ASN A 7 34.80 39.61 49.10
CA ASN A 7 35.06 38.92 47.85
C ASN A 7 35.41 37.45 48.16
N ALA A 8 34.52 36.51 47.84
CA ALA A 8 34.74 35.08 48.07
C ALA A 8 36.01 34.58 47.33
N GLN A 9 36.84 33.78 48.00
CA GLN A 9 38.12 33.33 47.45
C GLN A 9 37.94 32.49 46.17
N PRO A 10 38.84 32.63 45.17
CA PRO A 10 38.68 32.06 43.83
C PRO A 10 38.56 30.52 43.80
N VAL A 11 39.11 29.82 44.79
CA VAL A 11 39.02 28.36 44.94
C VAL A 11 37.59 27.93 45.30
N GLN A 12 36.93 28.64 46.22
CA GLN A 12 35.58 28.32 46.67
C GLN A 12 34.54 28.51 45.54
N ARG A 13 34.74 29.52 44.68
CA ARG A 13 33.89 29.74 43.50
C ARG A 13 34.02 28.63 42.45
N LYS A 14 35.23 28.08 42.24
CA LYS A 14 35.44 26.95 41.32
C LYS A 14 34.79 25.67 41.82
N HIS A 15 34.87 25.38 43.12
CA HIS A 15 34.19 24.21 43.70
C HIS A 15 32.66 24.31 43.62
N LEU A 16 32.09 25.49 43.89
CA LEU A 16 30.65 25.71 43.75
C LEU A 16 30.18 25.53 42.30
N LEU A 17 30.95 26.02 41.33
CA LEU A 17 30.65 25.81 39.90
C LEU A 17 30.74 24.32 39.51
N ALA A 18 31.76 23.60 39.99
CA ALA A 18 31.90 22.18 39.72
C ALA A 18 30.72 21.36 40.30
N ILE A 19 30.30 21.66 41.54
CA ILE A 19 29.14 21.00 42.16
C ILE A 19 27.85 21.33 41.39
N ALA A 20 27.65 22.58 40.99
CA ALA A 20 26.50 22.98 40.18
C ALA A 20 26.44 22.24 38.83
N LEU A 21 27.59 22.09 38.15
CA LEU A 21 27.66 21.36 36.88
C LEU A 21 27.41 19.86 37.06
N LEU A 22 27.98 19.24 38.09
CA LEU A 22 27.78 17.81 38.38
C LEU A 22 26.32 17.51 38.76
N THR A 23 25.70 18.37 39.56
CA THR A 23 24.27 18.22 39.92
C THR A 23 23.37 18.42 38.69
N ALA A 24 23.64 19.40 37.84
CA ALA A 24 22.89 19.58 36.58
C ALA A 24 23.04 18.38 35.64
N ALA A 25 24.25 17.83 35.49
CA ALA A 25 24.50 16.65 34.68
C ALA A 25 23.79 15.40 35.24
N SER A 26 23.79 15.23 36.57
CA SER A 26 23.09 14.14 37.25
C SER A 26 21.57 14.24 37.07
N LEU A 27 21.00 15.44 37.20
CA LEU A 27 19.58 15.69 36.96
C LEU A 27 19.19 15.47 35.50
N TYR A 28 20.04 15.87 34.54
CA TYR A 28 19.81 15.61 33.12
C TYR A 28 19.82 14.11 32.83
N LEU A 29 20.83 13.39 33.32
CA LEU A 29 20.95 11.95 33.09
C LEU A 29 19.78 11.17 33.67
N THR A 30 19.35 11.51 34.89
CA THR A 30 18.19 10.88 35.53
C THR A 30 16.90 11.18 34.76
N TRP A 31 16.69 12.41 34.30
CA TRP A 31 15.55 12.76 33.45
C TRP A 31 15.55 11.98 32.14
N SER A 32 16.69 11.86 31.46
CA SER A 32 16.82 11.09 30.22
C SER A 32 16.51 9.61 30.42
N ILE A 33 17.02 8.99 31.50
CA ILE A 33 16.74 7.58 31.82
C ILE A 33 15.24 7.37 32.08
N VAL A 34 14.59 8.29 32.83
CA VAL A 34 13.15 8.20 33.11
C VAL A 34 12.33 8.39 31.83
N SER A 35 12.72 9.31 30.94
CA SER A 35 12.06 9.48 29.64
C SER A 35 12.16 8.23 28.79
N PHE A 36 13.36 7.68 28.65
CA PHE A 36 13.59 6.45 27.90
C PHE A 36 12.80 5.27 28.48
N ALA A 37 12.74 5.13 29.80
CA ALA A 37 11.94 4.10 30.45
C ALA A 37 10.43 4.22 30.16
N LYS A 38 9.90 5.44 30.02
CA LYS A 38 8.50 5.67 29.61
C LYS A 38 8.28 5.25 28.16
N ASP A 39 9.22 5.58 27.27
CA ASP A 39 9.14 5.21 25.85
C ASP A 39 9.20 3.68 25.68
N VAL A 40 10.11 3.01 26.40
CA VAL A 40 10.19 1.54 26.41
C VAL A 40 8.92 0.91 26.95
N ARG A 41 8.33 1.44 28.04
CA ARG A 41 7.04 0.93 28.55
C ARG A 41 5.91 1.09 27.53
N LYS A 42 5.85 2.23 26.84
CA LYS A 42 4.86 2.45 25.77
C LYS A 42 5.03 1.46 24.63
N LEU A 43 6.27 1.14 24.26
CA LEU A 43 6.57 0.11 23.25
C LEU A 43 6.20 -1.30 23.73
N ILE A 44 6.48 -1.63 24.99
CA ILE A 44 6.08 -2.92 25.59
C ILE A 44 4.55 -3.04 25.62
N GLU A 45 3.82 -1.99 26.02
CA GLU A 45 2.35 -1.97 26.02
C GLU A 45 1.76 -2.12 24.61
N LEU A 46 2.37 -1.47 23.61
CA LEU A 46 1.98 -1.64 22.20
C LEU A 46 2.23 -3.06 21.70
N LYS A 47 3.33 -3.70 22.14
CA LYS A 47 3.68 -5.09 21.78
C LYS A 47 2.87 -6.13 22.58
N SER A 48 2.47 -5.80 23.80
CA SER A 48 1.74 -6.68 24.72
C SER A 48 0.23 -6.63 24.55
N HIS A 49 -0.31 -5.65 23.79
CA HIS A 49 -1.64 -5.81 23.23
C HIS A 49 -1.58 -7.05 22.33
N PRO A 50 -2.21 -8.18 22.71
CA PRO A 50 -2.23 -9.33 21.84
C PRO A 50 -2.76 -8.82 20.51
N ARG A 51 -1.99 -9.02 19.42
CA ARG A 51 -2.50 -8.81 18.06
C ARG A 51 -3.89 -9.42 18.11
N ARG A 52 -4.95 -8.58 18.13
CA ARG A 52 -6.29 -9.10 17.88
C ARG A 52 -6.06 -9.93 16.63
N ARG A 53 -6.42 -11.22 16.66
CA ARG A 53 -6.48 -11.99 15.43
C ARG A 53 -7.46 -11.22 14.57
N HIS A 54 -6.95 -10.26 13.83
CA HIS A 54 -7.62 -9.58 12.76
C HIS A 54 -7.59 -10.66 11.70
N SER A 55 -8.47 -11.63 11.88
CA SER A 55 -9.08 -12.28 10.75
C SER A 55 -9.84 -11.14 10.08
N TYR A 56 -9.11 -10.32 9.32
CA TYR A 56 -9.70 -9.50 8.29
C TYR A 56 -10.39 -10.52 7.43
N LYS A 57 -11.68 -10.76 7.66
CA LYS A 57 -12.54 -11.18 6.57
C LYS A 57 -12.45 -10.00 5.62
N PRO A 58 -11.85 -10.13 4.42
CA PRO A 58 -11.68 -9.02 3.49
C PRO A 58 -13.01 -8.48 2.93
N ILE A 59 -14.14 -8.82 3.56
CA ILE A 59 -15.48 -8.85 2.98
C ILE A 59 -16.46 -7.97 3.79
N ASP A 60 -16.22 -7.72 5.08
CA ASP A 60 -17.14 -6.89 5.89
C ASP A 60 -17.05 -5.39 5.53
N SER A 61 -15.97 -4.94 4.87
CA SER A 61 -15.84 -3.58 4.34
C SER A 61 -16.65 -3.33 3.06
N TYR A 62 -17.13 -4.37 2.38
CA TYR A 62 -17.95 -4.25 1.16
C TYR A 62 -19.46 -4.35 1.43
N CYS A 63 -19.87 -4.85 2.60
CA CYS A 63 -21.26 -4.92 3.03
C CYS A 63 -21.61 -3.81 4.02
N MET A 64 -21.48 -2.55 3.60
CA MET A 64 -22.20 -1.44 4.23
C MET A 64 -23.45 -1.07 3.40
N TYR A 65 -24.24 -2.08 3.05
CA TYR A 65 -25.69 -1.89 2.90
C TYR A 65 -26.35 -2.67 4.04
N PRO A 66 -27.05 -2.01 4.98
CA PRO A 66 -27.70 -2.73 6.05
C PRO A 66 -28.76 -3.66 5.47
N ARG A 67 -28.59 -4.97 5.69
CA ARG A 67 -29.70 -5.94 5.69
C ARG A 67 -30.57 -5.64 6.90
N ILE A 68 -31.40 -4.61 6.82
CA ILE A 68 -32.50 -4.42 7.76
C ILE A 68 -33.74 -4.09 6.93
N PHE A 69 -34.72 -4.99 7.05
CA PHE A 69 -36.11 -4.77 6.68
C PHE A 69 -36.56 -3.38 7.18
N SER A 70 -36.61 -2.41 6.29
CA SER A 70 -37.33 -1.16 6.53
C SER A 70 -37.87 -0.66 5.21
N THR A 71 -39.16 -0.92 5.00
CA THR A 71 -39.95 -0.26 3.98
C THR A 71 -39.77 1.25 4.12
N ARG A 72 -39.35 1.91 3.03
CA ARG A 72 -39.35 3.38 2.85
C ARG A 72 -38.10 4.12 3.36
N ILE A 73 -36.97 3.95 2.67
CA ILE A 73 -35.91 4.98 2.59
C ILE A 73 -36.08 5.65 1.22
N PRO A 74 -36.28 6.97 1.12
CA PRO A 74 -36.34 7.64 -0.18
C PRO A 74 -35.00 7.43 -0.87
N LYS A 75 -35.04 7.05 -2.16
CA LYS A 75 -33.87 7.04 -3.05
C LYS A 75 -33.09 8.32 -2.81
N LEU A 76 -31.96 8.23 -2.09
CA LEU A 76 -31.06 9.35 -1.93
C LEU A 76 -30.29 9.47 -3.24
N THR A 77 -30.98 10.01 -4.23
CA THR A 77 -30.42 10.61 -5.43
C THR A 77 -29.71 11.87 -4.95
N VAL A 78 -28.55 11.72 -4.30
CA VAL A 78 -27.59 12.83 -4.23
C VAL A 78 -27.21 13.06 -5.69
N LEU A 79 -27.75 14.12 -6.28
CA LEU A 79 -27.32 14.61 -7.59
C LEU A 79 -25.87 15.08 -7.42
N GLN A 80 -24.93 14.15 -7.48
CA GLN A 80 -23.51 14.48 -7.53
C GLN A 80 -23.29 15.35 -8.76
N ALA A 81 -22.67 16.51 -8.57
CA ALA A 81 -22.43 17.43 -9.67
C ALA A 81 -21.30 16.93 -10.59
N PHE A 82 -20.45 16.01 -10.10
CA PHE A 82 -19.21 15.56 -10.74
C PHE A 82 -18.18 16.68 -10.94
N ILE A 83 -18.25 17.72 -10.11
CA ILE A 83 -17.37 18.90 -10.16
C ILE A 83 -16.32 18.81 -9.05
N GLY A 84 -15.05 19.03 -9.37
CA GLY A 84 -13.97 19.03 -8.37
C GLY A 84 -13.90 17.71 -7.59
N THR A 85 -14.14 17.75 -6.28
CA THR A 85 -14.18 16.57 -5.41
C THR A 85 -15.59 15.97 -5.25
N ASP A 86 -16.63 16.58 -5.82
CA ASP A 86 -18.02 16.11 -5.69
C ASP A 86 -18.35 15.00 -6.71
N HIS A 87 -17.83 13.80 -6.45
CA HIS A 87 -18.09 12.58 -7.22
C HIS A 87 -17.94 11.37 -6.28
N PRO A 88 -18.52 10.20 -6.60
CA PRO A 88 -18.33 9.02 -5.77
C PRO A 88 -16.91 8.51 -5.97
N ASN A 89 -16.28 7.98 -4.93
CA ASN A 89 -14.94 7.38 -5.06
C ASN A 89 -14.97 6.08 -5.89
N ARG A 90 -16.11 5.40 -5.97
CA ARG A 90 -16.29 4.14 -6.71
C ARG A 90 -17.40 4.28 -7.75
N LEU A 91 -17.30 3.51 -8.82
CA LEU A 91 -18.34 3.43 -9.84
C LEU A 91 -19.66 2.95 -9.20
N PRO A 92 -20.80 3.64 -9.41
CA PRO A 92 -22.09 3.29 -8.83
C PRO A 92 -22.73 2.11 -9.58
N THR A 93 -22.13 0.93 -9.45
CA THR A 93 -22.61 -0.34 -10.01
C THR A 93 -22.87 -1.35 -8.91
N GLU A 94 -23.74 -2.31 -9.19
CA GLU A 94 -23.91 -3.49 -8.34
C GLU A 94 -22.58 -4.27 -8.29
N GLN A 95 -22.10 -4.59 -7.09
CA GLN A 95 -20.89 -5.36 -6.85
C GLN A 95 -21.27 -6.72 -6.26
N LYS A 96 -20.85 -7.80 -6.93
CA LYS A 96 -21.11 -9.19 -6.50
C LYS A 96 -19.79 -9.92 -6.32
N LEU A 97 -19.74 -10.75 -5.29
CA LEU A 97 -18.61 -11.66 -5.10
C LEU A 97 -18.71 -12.81 -6.09
N VAL A 98 -17.62 -13.03 -6.81
CA VAL A 98 -17.45 -14.15 -7.74
C VAL A 98 -16.20 -14.93 -7.37
N LYS A 99 -16.13 -16.19 -7.79
CA LYS A 99 -14.93 -17.01 -7.63
C LYS A 99 -14.22 -17.09 -8.97
N LEU A 100 -12.92 -16.86 -8.96
CA LEU A 100 -12.05 -17.03 -10.11
C LEU A 100 -10.98 -18.07 -9.75
N LEU A 101 -10.77 -19.04 -10.63
CA LEU A 101 -9.64 -19.96 -10.56
C LEU A 101 -8.50 -19.35 -11.38
N ALA A 102 -7.36 -19.09 -10.73
CA ALA A 102 -6.16 -18.70 -11.46
C ALA A 102 -5.65 -19.92 -12.24
N GLN A 103 -5.57 -19.79 -13.57
CA GLN A 103 -5.14 -20.86 -14.45
C GLN A 103 -4.03 -20.37 -15.39
N GLU A 104 -3.11 -21.27 -15.70
CA GLU A 104 -2.13 -21.07 -16.77
C GLU A 104 -2.78 -21.28 -18.14
N SER A 105 -2.30 -20.54 -19.14
CA SER A 105 -2.84 -20.63 -20.50
C SER A 105 -1.77 -20.30 -21.55
N VAL A 106 -1.97 -20.82 -22.75
CA VAL A 106 -1.23 -20.38 -23.96
C VAL A 106 -1.78 -19.06 -24.52
N HIS A 107 -2.96 -18.63 -24.07
CA HIS A 107 -3.54 -17.33 -24.41
C HIS A 107 -2.92 -16.21 -23.56
N TYR A 108 -3.01 -14.99 -24.08
CA TYR A 108 -2.39 -13.78 -23.53
C TYR A 108 -0.87 -13.85 -23.52
N ASP A 109 -0.29 -14.41 -24.58
CA ASP A 109 1.16 -14.46 -24.78
C ASP A 109 1.77 -13.07 -25.03
N ILE A 110 3.11 -12.97 -25.05
CA ILE A 110 3.82 -11.73 -25.36
C ILE A 110 3.99 -11.52 -26.86
N LEU A 111 4.35 -12.55 -27.64
CA LEU A 111 4.75 -12.42 -29.04
C LEU A 111 3.89 -13.21 -30.03
N SER A 112 3.01 -14.11 -29.59
CA SER A 112 2.17 -14.88 -30.51
C SER A 112 1.43 -13.96 -31.50
N PRO A 113 1.14 -14.41 -32.73
CA PRO A 113 0.40 -13.60 -33.70
C PRO A 113 -0.94 -13.10 -33.15
N GLU A 114 -1.60 -13.91 -32.31
CA GLU A 114 -2.88 -13.61 -31.70
C GLU A 114 -2.76 -12.69 -30.46
N ALA A 115 -1.57 -12.56 -29.88
CA ALA A 115 -1.37 -11.86 -28.60
C ALA A 115 -1.90 -10.42 -28.64
N GLN A 116 -1.70 -9.69 -29.74
CA GLN A 116 -2.20 -8.31 -29.83
C GLN A 116 -3.73 -8.25 -29.67
N ASP A 117 -4.45 -9.15 -30.34
CA ASP A 117 -5.91 -9.20 -30.31
C ASP A 117 -6.41 -9.72 -28.96
N GLU A 118 -5.78 -10.78 -28.43
CA GLU A 118 -6.07 -11.33 -27.10
C GLU A 118 -5.94 -10.28 -26.01
N TRP A 119 -4.83 -9.52 -26.02
CA TRP A 119 -4.64 -8.43 -25.08
C TRP A 119 -5.67 -7.32 -25.31
N LEU A 120 -6.01 -6.98 -26.56
CA LEU A 120 -7.05 -5.99 -26.86
C LEU A 120 -8.45 -6.39 -26.33
N TRP A 121 -8.77 -7.69 -26.23
CA TRP A 121 -10.01 -8.16 -25.62
C TRP A 121 -10.16 -7.82 -24.12
N THR A 122 -9.07 -7.42 -23.47
CA THR A 122 -9.11 -6.90 -22.09
C THR A 122 -9.54 -5.42 -22.00
N ALA A 123 -9.68 -4.74 -23.14
CA ALA A 123 -10.15 -3.35 -23.18
C ALA A 123 -11.67 -3.30 -23.01
N SER A 124 -12.14 -2.28 -22.27
CA SER A 124 -13.55 -1.89 -22.28
C SER A 124 -13.82 -0.87 -23.38
N ALA A 125 -15.10 -0.61 -23.67
CA ALA A 125 -15.47 0.52 -24.52
C ALA A 125 -14.92 1.82 -23.90
N GLY A 126 -14.20 2.62 -24.69
CA GLY A 126 -13.48 3.79 -24.19
C GLY A 126 -12.11 3.48 -23.56
N ASP A 127 -11.62 2.25 -23.72
CA ASP A 127 -10.30 1.78 -23.27
C ASP A 127 -10.03 2.06 -21.78
N GLY A 128 -11.01 1.71 -20.93
CA GLY A 128 -10.94 1.91 -19.48
C GLY A 128 -11.37 3.27 -18.97
N HIS A 129 -11.66 4.21 -19.87
CA HIS A 129 -12.15 5.52 -19.53
C HIS A 129 -13.66 5.63 -19.69
N LEU A 130 -14.28 6.43 -18.82
CA LEU A 130 -15.68 6.77 -18.91
C LEU A 130 -15.92 8.24 -18.57
N ARG A 131 -17.08 8.75 -18.98
CA ARG A 131 -17.45 10.15 -18.78
C ARG A 131 -18.75 10.27 -18.00
N LEU A 132 -18.70 10.87 -16.81
CA LEU A 132 -19.85 11.03 -15.90
C LEU A 132 -20.26 12.48 -15.71
N GLY A 133 -21.46 12.67 -15.18
CA GLY A 133 -22.04 13.98 -14.91
C GLY A 133 -22.53 14.72 -16.15
N LYS A 134 -23.09 15.92 -15.92
CA LYS A 134 -23.59 16.80 -16.99
C LYS A 134 -22.46 17.23 -17.93
N ASP A 135 -21.28 17.50 -17.37
CA ASP A 135 -20.11 18.01 -18.10
C ASP A 135 -19.24 16.92 -18.71
N LYS A 136 -19.68 15.65 -18.67
CA LYS A 136 -18.96 14.50 -19.26
C LYS A 136 -17.50 14.43 -18.79
N ARG A 137 -17.30 14.63 -17.49
CA ARG A 137 -15.98 14.61 -16.85
C ARG A 137 -15.33 13.25 -17.02
N LEU A 138 -14.06 13.24 -17.38
CA LEU A 138 -13.26 12.04 -17.59
C LEU A 138 -12.85 11.37 -16.28
N PHE A 139 -13.04 10.06 -16.22
CA PHE A 139 -12.52 9.18 -15.20
C PHE A 139 -11.93 7.92 -15.85
N ALA A 140 -10.86 7.39 -15.27
CA ALA A 140 -10.47 6.00 -15.47
C ALA A 140 -11.06 5.14 -14.35
N VAL A 141 -11.39 3.89 -14.64
CA VAL A 141 -11.76 2.90 -13.59
C VAL A 141 -10.54 2.06 -13.31
N ALA A 142 -10.13 1.96 -12.03
CA ALA A 142 -8.85 1.36 -11.63
C ALA A 142 -8.58 -0.01 -12.29
N MET A 143 -9.52 -0.97 -12.23
CA MET A 143 -9.38 -2.27 -12.89
C MET A 143 -9.08 -2.16 -14.39
N PHE A 144 -9.79 -1.29 -15.12
CA PHE A 144 -9.54 -1.13 -16.55
C PHE A 144 -8.26 -0.34 -16.85
N HIS A 145 -7.89 0.59 -15.97
CA HIS A 145 -6.63 1.31 -16.06
C HIS A 145 -5.44 0.35 -15.85
N GLU A 146 -5.52 -0.56 -14.89
CA GLU A 146 -4.55 -1.64 -14.68
C GLU A 146 -4.40 -2.53 -15.93
N LEU A 147 -5.52 -2.97 -16.52
CA LEU A 147 -5.50 -3.75 -17.77
C LEU A 147 -4.90 -2.94 -18.93
N HIS A 148 -5.24 -1.65 -19.05
CA HIS A 148 -4.64 -0.74 -20.04
C HIS A 148 -3.12 -0.62 -19.89
N CYS A 149 -2.64 -0.47 -18.65
CA CYS A 149 -1.21 -0.44 -18.37
C CYS A 149 -0.54 -1.78 -18.73
N LEU A 150 -1.14 -2.93 -18.41
CA LEU A 150 -0.60 -4.23 -18.81
C LEU A 150 -0.51 -4.36 -20.34
N ARG A 151 -1.51 -3.92 -21.11
CA ARG A 151 -1.41 -3.91 -22.59
C ARG A 151 -0.23 -3.07 -23.08
N THR A 152 -0.07 -1.87 -22.53
CA THR A 152 1.02 -0.96 -22.88
C THR A 152 2.39 -1.55 -22.53
N ILE A 153 2.54 -2.12 -21.34
CA ILE A 153 3.76 -2.77 -20.86
C ILE A 153 4.11 -3.97 -21.76
N ARG A 154 3.14 -4.80 -22.14
CA ARG A 154 3.37 -5.93 -23.06
C ARG A 154 3.94 -5.46 -24.40
N GLY A 155 3.42 -4.35 -24.94
CA GLY A 155 3.97 -3.74 -26.15
C GLY A 155 5.44 -3.36 -26.02
N VAL A 156 5.84 -2.81 -24.87
CA VAL A 156 7.24 -2.46 -24.58
C VAL A 156 8.11 -3.71 -24.39
N ILE A 157 7.63 -4.70 -23.63
CA ILE A 157 8.33 -5.97 -23.38
C ILE A 157 8.64 -6.71 -24.69
N ALA A 158 7.71 -6.70 -25.64
CA ALA A 158 7.86 -7.37 -26.92
C ALA A 158 9.14 -6.98 -27.67
N HIS A 159 9.59 -5.71 -27.56
CA HIS A 159 10.82 -5.24 -28.22
C HIS A 159 12.09 -5.89 -27.68
N GLY A 160 12.13 -6.26 -26.40
CA GLY A 160 13.27 -6.88 -25.74
C GLY A 160 13.16 -8.39 -25.55
N TRP A 161 12.05 -9.00 -25.98
CA TRP A 161 11.72 -10.38 -25.59
C TRP A 161 12.76 -11.41 -26.01
N ASN A 162 13.31 -11.28 -27.21
CA ASN A 162 14.29 -12.23 -27.74
C ASN A 162 15.71 -12.02 -27.16
N SER A 163 15.92 -10.98 -26.34
CA SER A 163 17.21 -10.69 -25.70
C SER A 163 17.37 -11.32 -24.30
N ILE A 164 16.32 -11.97 -23.78
CA ILE A 164 16.32 -12.59 -22.45
C ILE A 164 16.27 -14.13 -22.56
N THR A 165 16.69 -14.80 -21.49
CA THR A 165 16.72 -16.28 -21.44
C THR A 165 15.30 -16.87 -21.42
N LYS A 166 15.18 -18.15 -21.80
CA LYS A 166 13.87 -18.82 -21.89
C LYS A 166 13.19 -18.93 -20.53
N GLU A 167 13.96 -19.10 -19.47
CA GLU A 167 13.49 -19.18 -18.09
C GLU A 167 12.84 -17.85 -17.68
N ARG A 168 13.49 -16.72 -18.00
CA ARG A 168 12.93 -15.38 -17.77
C ARG A 168 11.69 -15.12 -18.61
N GLN A 169 11.67 -15.56 -19.87
CA GLN A 169 10.48 -15.46 -20.72
C GLN A 169 9.30 -16.22 -20.11
N ASN A 170 9.51 -17.47 -19.70
CA ASN A 170 8.45 -18.28 -19.09
C ASN A 170 7.95 -17.66 -17.78
N HIS A 171 8.85 -17.13 -16.95
CA HIS A 171 8.49 -16.46 -15.70
C HIS A 171 7.70 -15.17 -15.96
N ILE A 172 8.13 -14.33 -16.91
CA ILE A 172 7.37 -13.13 -17.30
C ILE A 172 5.99 -13.52 -17.82
N LEU A 173 5.89 -14.52 -18.72
CA LEU A 173 4.62 -14.98 -19.25
C LEU A 173 3.64 -15.38 -18.14
N HIS A 174 4.10 -16.23 -17.22
CA HIS A 174 3.33 -16.67 -16.06
C HIS A 174 2.87 -15.48 -15.21
N CYS A 175 3.80 -14.64 -14.78
CA CYS A 175 3.49 -13.49 -13.92
C CYS A 175 2.56 -12.49 -14.60
N PHE A 176 2.75 -12.23 -15.89
CA PHE A 176 1.98 -11.21 -16.59
C PHE A 176 0.52 -11.64 -16.78
N ASN A 177 0.28 -12.92 -17.08
CA ASN A 177 -1.07 -13.47 -17.12
C ASN A 177 -1.68 -13.60 -15.70
N TYR A 178 -0.87 -13.91 -14.69
CA TYR A 178 -1.30 -13.93 -13.29
C TYR A 178 -1.79 -12.55 -12.83
N LEU A 179 -1.05 -11.48 -13.13
CA LEU A 179 -1.44 -10.11 -12.83
C LEU A 179 -2.76 -9.74 -13.51
N ARG A 180 -2.92 -10.07 -14.81
CA ARG A 180 -4.19 -9.86 -15.53
C ARG A 180 -5.37 -10.54 -14.83
N GLN A 181 -5.19 -11.77 -14.33
CA GLN A 181 -6.23 -12.49 -13.59
C GLN A 181 -6.50 -11.88 -12.21
N TYR A 182 -5.47 -11.37 -11.54
CA TYR A 182 -5.62 -10.71 -10.24
C TYR A 182 -6.33 -9.36 -10.32
N VAL A 183 -6.09 -8.60 -11.40
CA VAL A 183 -6.86 -7.38 -11.70
C VAL A 183 -8.37 -7.70 -11.77
N LEU A 184 -8.75 -8.81 -12.42
CA LEU A 184 -10.14 -9.26 -12.48
C LEU A 184 -10.66 -9.84 -11.15
N CYS A 185 -9.80 -10.49 -10.37
CA CYS A 185 -10.15 -11.04 -9.06
C CYS A 185 -10.49 -9.95 -8.05
N ALA A 186 -9.70 -8.87 -8.02
CA ALA A 186 -9.95 -7.72 -7.15
C ALA A 186 -11.01 -6.77 -7.72
N ALA A 187 -11.06 -6.63 -9.05
CA ALA A 187 -11.98 -5.78 -9.80
C ALA A 187 -12.21 -4.42 -9.14
N ASP A 188 -11.14 -3.67 -8.88
CA ASP A 188 -11.27 -2.37 -8.24
C ASP A 188 -12.00 -1.37 -9.14
N VAL A 189 -13.22 -1.01 -8.76
CA VAL A 189 -14.06 -0.06 -9.51
C VAL A 189 -13.91 1.39 -9.03
N THR A 190 -12.80 1.71 -8.35
CA THR A 190 -12.46 3.08 -7.93
C THR A 190 -12.35 4.01 -9.15
N LEU A 191 -12.91 5.21 -9.03
CA LEU A 191 -12.88 6.25 -10.06
C LEU A 191 -11.64 7.12 -9.89
N GLU A 192 -10.80 7.15 -10.92
CA GLU A 192 -9.58 7.93 -10.97
C GLU A 192 -9.79 9.19 -11.82
N PRO A 193 -9.74 10.39 -11.22
CA PRO A 193 -10.14 11.61 -11.91
C PRO A 193 -9.06 12.11 -12.87
N GLY A 194 -9.51 12.50 -14.06
CA GLY A 194 -8.68 13.21 -15.04
C GLY A 194 -7.69 12.32 -15.79
N ASP A 195 -6.72 12.98 -16.42
CA ASP A 195 -5.68 12.34 -17.22
C ASP A 195 -4.35 12.47 -16.47
N PHE A 196 -3.85 11.35 -15.92
CA PHE A 196 -2.66 11.36 -15.08
C PHE A 196 -1.40 11.81 -15.84
N THR A 197 -1.38 11.67 -17.17
CA THR A 197 -0.24 12.07 -18.01
C THR A 197 -0.09 13.59 -18.10
N LYS A 198 -1.14 14.34 -17.76
CA LYS A 198 -1.16 15.82 -17.79
C LYS A 198 -1.02 16.45 -16.40
N ARG A 199 -0.88 15.66 -15.35
CA ARG A 199 -0.85 16.15 -13.96
C ARG A 199 0.50 16.75 -13.63
N ASN A 200 0.49 17.85 -12.88
CA ASN A 200 1.71 18.39 -12.30
C ASN A 200 2.00 17.70 -10.95
N PHE A 201 2.91 16.72 -10.95
CA PHE A 201 3.29 15.99 -9.74
C PHE A 201 4.02 16.86 -8.69
N THR A 202 4.31 18.13 -8.96
CA THR A 202 4.79 19.08 -7.93
C THR A 202 3.66 19.60 -7.05
N THR A 203 2.43 19.68 -7.58
CA THR A 203 1.27 20.26 -6.89
C THR A 203 0.14 19.25 -6.69
N GLU A 204 0.03 18.25 -7.56
CA GLU A 204 -1.05 17.27 -7.63
C GLU A 204 -0.52 15.84 -7.41
N ARG A 205 0.02 15.59 -6.22
CA ARG A 205 0.73 14.33 -5.89
C ARG A 205 -0.19 13.15 -5.58
N VAL A 206 -1.46 13.41 -5.30
CA VAL A 206 -2.37 12.39 -4.74
C VAL A 206 -3.33 11.92 -5.82
N GLY A 207 -3.35 10.62 -6.09
CA GLY A 207 -4.30 9.95 -6.99
C GLY A 207 -5.70 9.78 -6.38
N ALA A 208 -6.40 8.73 -6.83
CA ALA A 208 -7.63 8.30 -6.17
C ALA A 208 -7.31 7.58 -4.85
N THR A 209 -8.32 7.49 -3.99
CA THR A 209 -8.24 6.71 -2.75
C THR A 209 -8.80 5.32 -3.00
N HIS A 210 -7.98 4.29 -2.79
CA HIS A 210 -8.35 2.89 -2.93
C HIS A 210 -8.65 2.26 -1.57
N THR A 211 -9.43 1.18 -1.56
CA THR A 211 -9.68 0.38 -0.36
C THR A 211 -8.87 -0.91 -0.45
N CYS A 212 -7.86 -1.05 0.41
CA CYS A 212 -6.91 -2.16 0.37
C CYS A 212 -7.08 -3.07 1.59
N VAL A 213 -6.62 -4.33 1.46
CA VAL A 213 -6.33 -5.18 2.62
C VAL A 213 -5.06 -4.64 3.28
N ASP A 214 -5.02 -4.61 4.60
CA ASP A 214 -3.79 -4.27 5.34
C ASP A 214 -2.72 -5.34 5.04
N TRP A 215 -1.67 -4.91 4.33
CA TRP A 215 -0.58 -5.79 3.91
C TRP A 215 0.45 -6.01 5.02
N GLN A 216 0.53 -5.15 6.03
CA GLN A 216 1.57 -5.24 7.06
C GLN A 216 1.58 -6.59 7.79
N PRO A 217 0.43 -7.17 8.21
CA PRO A 217 0.40 -8.51 8.80
C PRO A 217 0.96 -9.60 7.89
N ALA A 218 0.78 -9.50 6.57
CA ALA A 218 1.32 -10.47 5.62
C ALA A 218 2.85 -10.37 5.55
N TYR A 219 3.42 -9.16 5.49
CA TYR A 219 4.87 -8.96 5.52
C TYR A 219 5.49 -9.50 6.80
N GLU A 220 4.88 -9.22 7.96
CA GLU A 220 5.36 -9.72 9.25
C GLU A 220 5.37 -11.25 9.28
N MET A 221 4.31 -11.90 8.81
CA MET A 221 4.21 -13.36 8.75
C MET A 221 5.22 -13.97 7.79
N MET A 222 5.40 -13.38 6.60
CA MET A 222 6.38 -13.86 5.62
C MET A 222 7.80 -13.79 6.18
N ALA A 223 8.16 -12.69 6.84
CA ALA A 223 9.48 -12.54 7.46
C ALA A 223 9.71 -13.57 8.58
N GLU A 224 8.71 -13.79 9.44
CA GLU A 224 8.76 -14.77 10.52
C GLU A 224 8.95 -16.19 9.96
N LYS A 225 8.14 -16.59 8.98
CA LYS A 225 8.20 -17.93 8.39
C LYS A 225 9.43 -18.17 7.53
N TRP A 226 9.95 -17.13 6.88
CA TRP A 226 11.21 -17.23 6.18
C TRP A 226 12.39 -17.44 7.13
N ALA A 227 12.41 -16.77 8.28
CA ALA A 227 13.44 -16.98 9.29
C ALA A 227 13.40 -18.41 9.85
N GLU A 228 12.21 -18.93 10.17
CA GLU A 228 12.03 -20.33 10.60
C GLU A 228 12.54 -21.33 9.54
N TRP A 229 12.23 -21.08 8.26
CA TRP A 229 12.72 -21.90 7.16
C TRP A 229 14.23 -21.87 7.03
N ASP A 230 14.85 -20.69 7.13
CA ASP A 230 16.31 -20.57 6.98
C ASP A 230 17.06 -21.32 8.09
N GLU A 231 16.59 -21.21 9.33
CA GLU A 231 17.11 -22.00 10.45
C GLU A 231 16.99 -23.51 10.20
N PHE A 232 15.81 -23.96 9.76
CA PHE A 232 15.57 -25.36 9.42
C PHE A 232 16.50 -25.84 8.31
N ARG A 233 16.64 -25.04 7.25
CA ARG A 233 17.49 -25.31 6.08
C ARG A 233 18.94 -25.48 6.48
N VAL A 234 19.48 -24.58 7.31
CA VAL A 234 20.85 -24.66 7.83
C VAL A 234 21.04 -25.90 8.72
N ALA A 235 20.10 -26.17 9.63
CA ALA A 235 20.19 -27.31 10.55
C ALA A 235 20.19 -28.67 9.83
N HIS A 236 19.57 -28.75 8.64
CA HIS A 236 19.45 -29.99 7.86
C HIS A 236 20.37 -30.03 6.63
N ASN A 237 21.33 -29.10 6.50
CA ASN A 237 22.23 -28.99 5.34
C ASN A 237 21.49 -28.94 3.98
N ILE A 238 20.34 -28.28 3.93
CA ILE A 238 19.58 -28.11 2.69
C ILE A 238 20.25 -26.97 1.88
N PRO A 239 20.65 -27.22 0.62
CA PRO A 239 21.30 -26.21 -0.21
C PRO A 239 20.36 -25.07 -0.58
N TRP A 240 20.93 -23.91 -0.86
CA TRP A 240 20.18 -22.77 -1.37
C TRP A 240 19.80 -23.03 -2.84
N HIS A 241 18.54 -22.81 -3.19
CA HIS A 241 18.06 -22.83 -4.56
C HIS A 241 17.57 -21.43 -4.91
N GLU A 242 18.19 -20.78 -5.88
CA GLU A 242 17.79 -19.44 -6.35
C GLU A 242 16.38 -19.44 -6.97
N ASP A 243 15.91 -20.62 -7.39
CA ASP A 243 14.66 -20.81 -8.14
C ASP A 243 13.44 -21.09 -7.24
N ALA A 244 13.66 -21.32 -5.94
CA ALA A 244 12.61 -21.51 -4.95
C ALA A 244 12.30 -20.18 -4.25
N THR A 245 11.76 -19.24 -5.02
CA THR A 245 10.89 -18.18 -4.50
C THR A 245 9.47 -18.69 -4.38
#